data_AF-A0A961MS89-F1
#
_entry.id   AF-A0A961MS89-F1
#
_cell.length_a   1.000
_cell.length_b   1.000
_cell.length_c   1.000
_cell.angle_alpha   90.00
_cell.angle_beta   90.00
_cell.angle_gamma   90.00
#
_symmetry.space_group_name_H-M   'P 1'
#
loop_
_entity.id
_entity.type
_entity.pdbx_description
1 polymer ?
#
loop_
_entity_poly.entity_id
_entity_poly.type
_entity_poly.pdbx_seq_one_letter_code
_entity_poly.pdbx_strand_id
1 'polypeptide(L)'
;PNVLPTIVVLLTLEMGIAVIVEAILSFVNLSISTDDPTWGGMISEGRLSVHQSWWVLVFPLIALFLTVLSFSQLGEGLKDRFDPVLH
;
A
#
# COMPACT_ATOMS: atom_id res chain seq x y z
N PRO A 1 7.11 -18.49 -25.17
CA PRO A 1 6.60 -18.79 -23.82
C PRO A 1 7.43 -18.05 -22.76
N ASN A 2 7.03 -16.82 -22.42
CA ASN A 2 7.71 -16.00 -21.44
C ASN A 2 6.71 -15.64 -20.35
N VAL A 3 6.90 -16.19 -19.14
CA VAL A 3 6.02 -15.96 -17.97
C VAL A 3 6.47 -14.75 -17.14
N LEU A 4 7.67 -14.22 -17.40
CA LEU A 4 8.23 -13.08 -16.68
C LEU A 4 7.31 -11.84 -16.73
N PRO A 5 6.73 -11.45 -17.88
CA PRO A 5 5.80 -10.32 -17.93
C PRO A 5 4.58 -10.51 -17.01
N THR A 6 3.99 -11.71 -17.02
CA THR A 6 2.85 -12.06 -16.18
C THR A 6 3.18 -12.00 -14.69
N ILE A 7 4.38 -12.48 -14.30
CA ILE A 7 4.83 -12.44 -12.90
C ILE A 7 5.02 -10.99 -12.45
N VAL A 8 5.60 -10.12 -13.29
CA VAL A 8 5.83 -8.71 -12.95
C VAL A 8 4.51 -7.95 -12.76
N VAL A 9 3.52 -8.20 -13.62
CA VAL A 9 2.16 -7.64 -13.47
C VAL A 9 1.54 -8.10 -12.16
N LEU A 10 1.59 -9.41 -11.86
CA LEU A 10 1.03 -9.96 -10.63
C LEU A 10 1.70 -9.38 -9.39
N LEU A 11 3.04 -9.34 -9.35
CA LEU A 11 3.80 -8.78 -8.23
C LEU A 11 3.40 -7.32 -7.94
N THR A 12 3.16 -6.54 -8.98
CA THR A 12 2.76 -5.13 -8.82
C THR A 12 1.38 -5.00 -8.19
N LEU A 13 0.43 -5.83 -8.62
CA LEU A 13 -0.93 -5.87 -8.05
C LEU A 13 -0.91 -6.35 -6.59
N GLU A 14 -0.15 -7.42 -6.32
CA GLU A 14 0.03 -7.98 -4.97
C GLU A 14 0.71 -6.97 -4.02
N MET A 15 1.57 -6.09 -4.52
CA MET A 15 2.25 -5.09 -3.69
C MET A 15 1.25 -4.11 -3.05
N GLY A 16 0.20 -3.71 -3.76
CA GLY A 16 -0.86 -2.86 -3.20
C GLY A 16 -1.58 -3.53 -2.03
N ILE A 17 -1.85 -4.84 -2.15
CA ILE A 17 -2.46 -5.65 -1.08
C ILE A 17 -1.51 -5.77 0.11
N ALA A 18 -0.23 -6.07 -0.14
CA ALA A 18 0.78 -6.22 0.89
C ALA A 18 0.94 -4.96 1.75
N VAL A 19 0.93 -3.77 1.13
CA VAL A 19 0.99 -2.48 1.85
C VAL A 19 -0.20 -2.30 2.78
N ILE A 20 -1.42 -2.65 2.34
CA ILE A 20 -2.61 -2.56 3.19
C ILE A 20 -2.53 -3.54 4.36
N VAL A 21 -2.10 -4.78 4.10
CA VAL A 21 -1.96 -5.81 5.13
C VAL A 21 -0.95 -5.39 6.19
N GLU A 22 0.21 -4.87 5.78
CA GLU A 22 1.21 -4.33 6.70
C GLU A 22 0.63 -3.19 7.54
N ALA A 23 -0.07 -2.22 6.92
CA ALA A 23 -0.66 -1.11 7.64
C ALA A 23 -1.71 -1.56 8.67
N ILE A 24 -2.51 -2.60 8.36
CA ILE A 24 -3.46 -3.20 9.30
C ILE A 24 -2.71 -3.85 10.47
N LEU A 25 -1.68 -4.66 10.20
CA LEU A 25 -0.88 -5.30 11.23
C LEU A 25 -0.22 -4.26 12.14
N SER A 26 0.37 -3.22 11.56
CA SER A 26 0.92 -2.06 12.27
C SER A 26 -0.11 -1.34 13.13
N PHE A 27 -1.33 -1.14 12.60
CA PHE A 27 -2.41 -0.48 13.33
C PHE A 27 -2.85 -1.25 14.59
N VAL A 28 -2.84 -2.59 14.54
CA VAL A 28 -3.16 -3.44 15.69
C VAL A 28 -1.94 -3.79 16.55
N ASN A 29 -0.78 -3.18 16.30
CA ASN A 29 0.50 -3.49 16.97
C ASN A 29 0.95 -4.95 16.82
N LEU A 30 0.58 -5.59 15.72
CA LEU A 30 1.05 -6.92 15.32
C LEU A 30 2.16 -6.85 14.26
N SER A 31 2.54 -5.65 13.80
CA SER A 31 3.78 -5.46 13.05
C SER A 31 4.97 -5.74 13.96
N ILE A 32 6.08 -6.16 13.34
CA ILE A 32 7.36 -6.25 14.06
C ILE A 32 7.65 -4.90 14.73
N SER A 33 8.01 -4.93 16.01
CA SER A 33 8.40 -3.74 16.78
C SER A 33 9.76 -3.26 16.27
N THR A 34 9.75 -2.42 15.24
CA THR A 34 10.89 -1.56 14.93
C THR A 34 10.56 -0.21 15.55
N ASP A 35 11.54 0.45 16.19
CA ASP A 35 11.41 1.82 16.74
C ASP A 35 11.04 2.88 15.67
N ASP A 36 10.93 2.48 14.40
CA ASP A 36 10.60 3.32 13.27
C ASP A 36 9.08 3.55 13.15
N PRO A 37 8.67 4.80 12.86
CA PRO A 37 7.26 5.12 12.68
C PRO A 37 6.68 4.45 11.44
N THR A 38 5.71 3.55 11.63
CA THR A 38 4.93 2.94 10.54
C THR A 38 3.63 3.71 10.29
N TRP A 39 3.12 3.70 9.05
CA TRP A 39 1.87 4.40 8.74
C TRP A 39 0.67 3.83 9.52
N GLY A 40 0.61 2.51 9.72
CA GLY A 40 -0.41 1.88 10.55
C GLY A 40 -0.30 2.28 12.03
N GLY A 41 0.92 2.35 12.58
CA GLY A 41 1.18 2.80 13.95
C GLY A 41 0.77 4.25 14.17
N MET A 42 1.14 5.15 13.25
CA MET A 42 0.74 6.56 13.27
C MET A 42 -0.79 6.72 13.27
N ILE A 43 -1.51 5.90 12.51
CA ILE A 43 -2.97 5.89 12.52
C ILE A 43 -3.50 5.41 13.89
N SER A 44 -2.83 4.43 14.50
CA SER A 44 -3.24 3.90 15.80
C SER A 44 -3.10 4.91 16.93
N GLU A 45 -1.95 5.61 16.97
CA GLU A 45 -1.66 6.67 17.94
C GLU A 45 -2.54 7.91 17.74
N GLY A 46 -2.76 8.29 16.47
CA GLY A 46 -3.56 9.45 16.11
C GLY A 46 -5.02 9.36 16.57
N ARG A 47 -5.56 8.15 16.87
CA ARG A 47 -6.92 8.01 17.41
C ARG A 47 -7.08 8.70 18.77
N LEU A 48 -6.05 8.67 19.61
CA LEU A 48 -6.06 9.29 20.94
C LEU A 48 -5.86 10.80 20.86
N SER A 49 -5.14 11.26 19.84
CA SER A 49 -4.78 12.66 19.66
C SER A 49 -5.64 13.39 18.61
N VAL A 50 -6.69 12.77 18.08
CA VAL A 50 -7.47 13.31 16.95
C VAL A 50 -8.07 14.69 17.22
N HIS A 51 -8.39 14.99 18.48
CA HIS A 51 -8.97 16.28 18.86
C HIS A 51 -7.93 17.42 18.89
N GLN A 52 -6.63 17.12 19.03
CA GLN A 52 -5.55 18.10 19.01
C GLN A 52 -4.77 18.10 17.70
N SER A 53 -4.52 16.91 17.14
CA SER A 53 -3.58 16.67 16.05
C SER A 53 -4.19 15.78 14.97
N TRP A 54 -5.35 16.19 14.44
CA TRP A 54 -6.09 15.45 13.39
C TRP A 54 -5.24 15.15 12.15
N TRP A 55 -4.25 15.99 11.84
CA TRP A 55 -3.35 15.80 10.69
C TRP A 55 -2.51 14.53 10.79
N VAL A 56 -2.20 14.06 12.01
CA VAL A 56 -1.43 12.83 12.24
C VAL A 56 -2.15 11.59 11.70
N LEU A 57 -3.48 11.63 11.61
CA LEU A 57 -4.28 10.59 10.96
C LEU A 57 -4.37 10.80 9.44
N VAL A 58 -4.59 12.04 9.00
CA VAL A 58 -4.89 12.33 7.59
C VAL A 58 -3.68 12.10 6.69
N PHE A 59 -2.47 12.46 7.12
CA PHE A 59 -1.25 12.25 6.34
C PHE A 59 -0.98 10.77 5.98
N PRO A 60 -0.89 9.84 6.94
CA PRO A 60 -0.64 8.43 6.62
C PRO A 60 -1.79 7.80 5.83
N LEU A 61 -3.04 8.25 6.02
CA LEU A 61 -4.18 7.77 5.21
C LEU A 61 -4.07 8.19 3.75
N ILE A 62 -3.71 9.45 3.48
CA ILE A 62 -3.50 9.94 2.12
C ILE A 62 -2.29 9.25 1.49
N ALA A 63 -1.21 9.06 2.24
CA ALA A 63 -0.02 8.36 1.76
C ALA A 63 -0.35 6.91 1.34
N LEU A 64 -1.04 6.15 2.21
CA LEU A 64 -1.52 4.80 1.90
C LEU A 64 -2.38 4.78 0.65
N PHE A 65 -3.36 5.68 0.56
CA PHE A 65 -4.25 5.77 -0.60
C PHE A 65 -3.47 6.00 -1.89
N LEU A 66 -2.56 6.98 -1.91
CA LEU A 66 -1.75 7.29 -3.08
C LEU A 66 -0.80 6.15 -3.46
N THR A 67 -0.23 5.45 -2.47
CA THR A 67 0.65 4.29 -2.70
C THR A 67 -0.12 3.14 -3.35
N VAL A 68 -1.27 2.76 -2.78
CA VAL A 68 -2.12 1.70 -3.32
C VAL A 68 -2.61 2.06 -4.73
N LEU A 69 -3.06 3.31 -4.92
CA LEU A 69 -3.47 3.80 -6.23
C LEU A 69 -2.33 3.72 -7.25
N SER A 70 -1.11 4.13 -6.87
CA SER A 70 0.05 4.08 -7.75
C SER A 70 0.40 2.66 -8.17
N PHE A 71 0.39 1.70 -7.24
CA PHE A 71 0.62 0.29 -7.56
C PHE A 71 -0.50 -0.30 -8.42
N SER A 72 -1.76 0.03 -8.13
CA SER A 72 -2.90 -0.42 -8.94
C SER A 72 -2.78 0.06 -10.39
N GLN A 73 -2.57 1.36 -10.59
CA GLN A 73 -2.42 1.96 -11.92
C GLN A 73 -1.18 1.44 -12.66
N LEU A 74 -0.07 1.22 -11.95
CA LEU A 74 1.15 0.67 -12.53
C LEU A 74 0.95 -0.79 -12.94
N GLY A 75 0.25 -1.59 -12.14
CA GLY A 75 -0.10 -2.97 -12.47
C GLY A 75 -0.99 -3.06 -13.70
N GLU A 76 -2.01 -2.20 -13.80
CA GLU A 76 -2.86 -2.07 -14.98
C GLU A 76 -2.09 -1.62 -16.21
N GLY A 77 -1.23 -0.59 -16.11
CA GLY A 77 -0.42 -0.12 -17.22
C GLY A 77 0.59 -1.16 -17.73
N LEU A 78 1.20 -1.93 -16.81
CA LEU A 78 2.05 -3.06 -17.18
C LEU A 78 1.25 -4.18 -17.84
N LYS A 79 0.04 -4.49 -17.31
CA LYS A 79 -0.86 -5.48 -17.89
C LYS A 79 -1.17 -5.11 -19.33
N ASP A 80 -1.60 -3.88 -19.59
CA ASP A 80 -1.95 -3.40 -20.92
C ASP A 80 -0.75 -3.43 -21.88
N ARG A 81 0.46 -3.19 -21.38
CA ARG A 81 1.68 -3.24 -22.20
C ARG A 81 2.07 -4.68 -22.57
N PHE A 82 1.80 -5.63 -21.70
CA PHE A 82 2.20 -7.03 -21.87
C PHE A 82 1.08 -7.94 -22.36
N ASP A 83 -0.17 -7.46 -22.43
CA ASP A 83 -1.30 -8.17 -23.00
C ASP A 83 -1.19 -8.17 -24.54
N PRO A 84 -0.89 -9.33 -25.16
CA PRO A 84 -0.73 -9.42 -26.61
C PRO A 84 -2.06 -9.34 -27.37
N VAL A 85 -3.21 -9.28 -26.68
CA VAL A 85 -4.54 -9.35 -27.30
C VAL A 85 -4.98 -8.01 -27.92
N LEU A 86 -4.21 -6.93 -27.70
CA LEU A 86 -4.45 -5.61 -28.34
C LEU A 86 -3.69 -5.40 -29.68
N HIS A 87 -2.98 -6.42 -30.18
CA HIS A 87 -2.33 -6.41 -31.50
C HIS A 87 -2.84 -7.52 -32.43
#